data_AF-C9Y6T0-F1
#
_entry.id   AF-C9Y6T0-F1
#
_cell.length_a   1.000
_cell.length_b   1.000
_cell.length_c   1.000
_cell.angle_alpha   90.00
_cell.angle_beta   90.00
_cell.angle_gamma   90.00
#
_symmetry.space_group_name_H-M   'P 1'
#
loop_
_entity.id
_entity.type
_entity.pdbx_description
1 polymer ?
#
loop_
_entity_poly.entity_id
_entity_poly.type
_entity_poly.pdbx_seq_one_letter_code
_entity_poly.pdbx_strand_id
1 'polypeptide(L)'
;MKEGVFKSSDNTVYYKNNQLHREDGPAIEWENGSKHWYFHGLLHRTDGPAIDLVAPYLGCTIKKWSINGKWHRENGPAVEWGTGYKEWWIDGQQLNEDQFNQWIKESQA
;
A
#
# COMPACT_ATOMS: atom_id res chain seq x y z
N MET A 1 19.04 17.97 5.40
CA MET A 1 18.45 16.63 5.12
C MET A 1 17.19 16.50 5.96
N LYS A 2 16.10 15.96 5.41
CA LYS A 2 14.90 15.70 6.22
C LYS A 2 15.11 14.46 7.07
N GLU A 3 14.95 14.63 8.38
CA GLU A 3 15.07 13.59 9.39
C GLU A 3 14.00 13.82 10.45
N GLY A 4 13.35 12.76 10.93
CA GLY A 4 12.36 12.83 11.99
C GLY A 4 10.92 13.08 11.50
N VAL A 5 10.08 13.60 12.40
CA VAL A 5 8.63 13.70 12.23
C VAL A 5 8.23 15.14 11.94
N PHE A 6 7.40 15.33 10.90
CA PHE A 6 6.89 16.62 10.47
C PHE A 6 5.37 16.59 10.53
N LYS A 7 4.78 17.52 11.29
CA LYS A 7 3.33 17.61 11.47
C LYS A 7 2.82 18.91 10.83
N SER A 8 1.71 18.82 10.12
CA SER A 8 0.94 19.93 9.58
C SER A 8 -0.50 19.85 10.08
N SER A 9 -1.37 20.77 9.65
CA SER A 9 -2.82 20.67 9.90
C SER A 9 -3.46 19.47 9.23
N ASP A 10 -2.84 18.93 8.18
CA ASP A 10 -3.48 17.95 7.30
C ASP A 10 -2.90 16.55 7.49
N ASN A 11 -1.63 16.46 7.93
CA ASN A 11 -0.92 15.20 8.05
C ASN A 11 0.29 15.20 9.00
N THR A 12 0.71 13.99 9.36
CA THR A 12 2.01 13.68 9.96
C THR A 12 2.85 12.88 8.98
N VAL A 13 4.12 13.26 8.82
CA VAL A 13 5.07 12.65 7.88
C VAL A 13 6.36 12.26 8.59
N TYR A 14 6.87 11.05 8.35
CA TYR A 14 8.09 10.50 8.94
C TYR A 14 9.19 10.37 7.88
N TYR A 15 10.37 10.92 8.16
CA TYR A 15 11.55 10.83 7.30
C TYR A 15 12.75 10.20 8.03
N LYS A 16 13.54 9.42 7.28
CA LYS A 16 14.85 8.90 7.67
C LYS A 16 15.78 9.03 6.46
N ASN A 17 16.95 9.62 6.62
CA ASN A 17 17.92 9.87 5.55
C ASN A 17 17.31 10.54 4.31
N ASN A 18 16.48 11.57 4.52
CA ASN A 18 15.81 12.32 3.45
C ASN A 18 14.80 11.51 2.61
N GLN A 19 14.38 10.34 3.09
CA GLN A 19 13.37 9.46 2.46
C GLN A 19 12.17 9.27 3.40
N LEU A 20 10.97 9.07 2.84
CA LEU A 20 9.82 8.62 3.62
C LEU A 20 10.13 7.24 4.22
N HIS A 21 10.00 7.11 5.53
CA HIS A 21 10.39 5.88 6.22
C HIS A 21 9.75 5.81 7.60
N ARG A 22 9.18 4.65 7.93
CA ARG A 22 8.83 4.27 9.31
C ARG A 22 8.78 2.75 9.44
N GLU A 23 9.34 2.21 10.52
CA GLU A 23 9.38 0.77 10.78
C GLU A 23 8.05 0.26 11.36
N ASP A 24 7.51 0.95 12.36
CA ASP A 24 6.33 0.50 13.12
C ASP A 24 5.04 1.26 12.79
N GLY A 25 4.86 1.66 11.53
CA GLY A 25 3.63 2.34 11.14
C GLY A 25 3.69 3.06 9.79
N PRO A 26 2.65 3.81 9.46
CA PRO A 26 2.62 4.61 8.24
C PRO A 26 3.65 5.75 8.30
N ALA A 27 4.36 5.95 7.19
CA ALA A 27 5.25 7.09 7.03
C ALA A 27 4.48 8.38 6.71
N ILE A 28 3.22 8.28 6.27
CA ILE A 28 2.31 9.42 6.14
C ILE A 28 0.93 9.06 6.71
N GLU A 29 0.42 9.92 7.58
CA GLU A 29 -0.91 9.81 8.20
C GLU A 29 -1.67 11.10 7.97
N TRP A 30 -2.83 11.04 7.33
CA TRP A 30 -3.69 12.20 7.09
C TRP A 30 -4.82 12.27 8.13
N GLU A 31 -5.29 13.49 8.43
CA GLU A 31 -6.43 13.73 9.32
C GLU A 31 -7.71 13.04 8.85
N ASN A 32 -7.89 12.83 7.54
CA ASN A 32 -9.03 12.10 6.99
C ASN A 32 -8.96 10.58 7.21
N GLY A 33 -7.94 10.09 7.91
CA GLY A 33 -7.71 8.69 8.23
C GLY A 33 -6.89 7.91 7.20
N SER A 34 -6.55 8.52 6.07
CA SER A 34 -5.70 7.90 5.04
C SER A 34 -4.29 7.65 5.59
N LYS A 35 -3.64 6.60 5.11
CA LYS A 35 -2.31 6.18 5.59
C LYS A 35 -1.49 5.57 4.48
N HIS A 36 -0.23 5.97 4.36
CA HIS A 36 0.73 5.37 3.45
C HIS A 36 1.96 4.85 4.22
N TRP A 37 2.38 3.62 3.92
CA TRP A 37 3.53 2.96 4.52
C TRP A 37 4.71 3.01 3.57
N TYR A 38 5.82 3.55 4.05
CA TYR A 38 7.08 3.61 3.30
C TYR A 38 8.22 3.05 4.13
N PHE A 39 9.09 2.30 3.46
CA PHE A 39 10.34 1.79 4.00
C PHE A 39 11.46 2.13 3.00
N HIS A 40 12.45 2.90 3.45
CA HIS A 40 13.54 3.43 2.61
C HIS A 40 13.06 4.13 1.33
N GLY A 41 12.00 4.94 1.44
CA GLY A 41 11.42 5.69 0.33
C GLY A 41 10.56 4.87 -0.63
N LEU A 42 10.40 3.57 -0.41
CA LEU A 42 9.57 2.69 -1.22
C LEU A 42 8.27 2.36 -0.49
N LEU A 43 7.15 2.31 -1.21
CA LEU A 43 5.91 1.76 -0.66
C LEU A 43 6.16 0.32 -0.21
N HIS A 44 5.87 0.02 1.04
CA HIS A 44 6.19 -1.27 1.62
C HIS A 44 5.30 -1.56 2.82
N ARG A 45 4.61 -2.69 2.79
CA ARG A 45 3.93 -3.28 3.94
C ARG A 45 3.65 -4.76 3.72
N THR A 46 3.93 -5.60 4.72
CA THR A 46 3.74 -7.06 4.65
C THR A 46 2.46 -7.56 5.34
N ASP A 47 1.92 -6.80 6.29
CA ASP A 47 0.78 -7.18 7.13
C ASP A 47 -0.56 -6.52 6.70
N GLY A 48 -0.54 -5.71 5.65
CA GLY A 48 -1.70 -4.93 5.21
C GLY A 48 -1.41 -4.10 3.97
N PRO A 49 -2.35 -3.23 3.56
CA PRO A 49 -2.13 -2.37 2.41
C PRO A 49 -1.05 -1.32 2.73
N ALA A 50 -0.14 -1.11 1.77
CA ALA A 50 0.83 -0.02 1.81
C ALA A 50 0.19 1.34 1.54
N ILE A 51 -1.02 1.36 0.96
CA ILE A 51 -1.88 2.54 0.83
C ILE A 51 -3.28 2.17 1.31
N ASP A 52 -3.75 2.85 2.35
CA ASP A 52 -5.14 2.80 2.82
C ASP A 52 -5.72 4.21 2.69
N LEU A 53 -6.50 4.44 1.63
CA LEU A 53 -7.00 5.75 1.26
C LEU A 53 -8.50 5.83 1.54
N VAL A 54 -8.90 6.88 2.25
CA VAL A 54 -10.30 7.31 2.33
C VAL A 54 -10.53 8.31 1.20
N ALA A 55 -11.43 7.99 0.26
CA ALA A 55 -11.73 8.82 -0.90
C ALA A 55 -13.19 9.33 -0.84
N PRO A 56 -13.48 10.41 -0.08
CA PRO A 56 -14.84 10.93 0.08
C PRO A 56 -15.51 11.30 -1.24
N TYR A 57 -14.72 11.80 -2.20
CA TYR A 57 -15.19 12.19 -3.54
C TYR A 57 -15.65 10.99 -4.38
N LEU A 58 -15.16 9.78 -4.10
CA LEU A 58 -15.65 8.53 -4.72
C LEU A 58 -16.66 7.78 -3.83
N GLY A 59 -16.89 8.26 -2.60
CA GLY A 59 -17.73 7.55 -1.62
C GLY A 59 -17.20 6.16 -1.25
N CYS A 60 -15.90 5.90 -1.40
CA CYS A 60 -15.32 4.58 -1.18
C CYS A 60 -13.93 4.64 -0.54
N THR A 61 -13.40 3.48 -0.16
CA THR A 61 -12.01 3.32 0.26
C THR A 61 -11.21 2.67 -0.85
N ILE A 62 -9.90 2.94 -0.90
CA ILE A 62 -8.98 2.31 -1.84
C ILE A 62 -7.82 1.72 -1.03
N LYS A 63 -7.60 0.42 -1.18
CA LYS A 63 -6.50 -0.30 -0.57
C LYS A 63 -5.55 -0.81 -1.64
N LYS A 64 -4.25 -0.60 -1.44
CA LYS A 64 -3.21 -1.11 -2.34
C LYS A 64 -2.07 -1.76 -1.56
N TRP A 65 -1.67 -2.96 -1.96
CA TRP A 65 -0.62 -3.76 -1.32
C TRP A 65 0.66 -3.68 -2.13
N SER A 66 1.74 -3.25 -1.48
CA SER A 66 3.04 -3.12 -2.11
C SER A 66 4.14 -3.60 -1.18
N ILE A 67 5.11 -4.30 -1.75
CA ILE A 67 6.34 -4.74 -1.09
C ILE A 67 7.50 -4.19 -1.91
N ASN A 68 8.39 -3.44 -1.27
CA ASN A 68 9.60 -2.87 -1.90
C ASN A 68 9.32 -2.09 -3.19
N GLY A 69 8.22 -1.32 -3.21
CA GLY A 69 7.84 -0.47 -4.33
C GLY A 69 7.14 -1.19 -5.48
N LYS A 70 6.92 -2.51 -5.37
CA LYS A 70 6.17 -3.30 -6.36
C LYS A 70 4.78 -3.64 -5.83
N TRP A 71 3.75 -3.60 -6.67
CA TRP A 71 2.43 -4.11 -6.30
C TRP A 71 2.52 -5.63 -6.14
N HIS A 72 2.08 -6.13 -5.00
CA HIS A 72 2.21 -7.55 -4.68
C HIS A 72 1.23 -7.93 -3.57
N ARG A 73 0.46 -9.00 -3.77
CA ARG A 73 -0.33 -9.64 -2.72
C ARG A 73 -0.64 -11.09 -3.07
N GLU A 74 -0.29 -12.02 -2.20
CA GLU A 74 -0.46 -13.46 -2.44
C GLU A 74 -1.87 -13.97 -2.06
N ASN A 75 -2.54 -13.28 -1.15
CA ASN A 75 -3.81 -13.70 -0.55
C ASN A 75 -5.04 -12.95 -1.08
N GLY A 76 -4.95 -12.37 -2.28
CA GLY A 76 -6.04 -11.63 -2.91
C GLY A 76 -5.55 -10.55 -3.87
N PRO A 77 -6.45 -9.68 -4.35
CA PRO A 77 -6.06 -8.59 -5.24
C PRO A 77 -5.13 -7.59 -4.54
N ALA A 78 -4.10 -7.13 -5.25
CA ALA A 78 -3.17 -6.12 -4.76
C ALA A 78 -3.74 -4.70 -4.84
N VAL A 79 -4.87 -4.50 -5.54
CA VAL A 79 -5.65 -3.26 -5.55
C VAL A 79 -7.11 -3.59 -5.30
N GLU A 80 -7.72 -2.94 -4.32
CA GLU A 80 -9.15 -3.08 -3.99
C GLU A 80 -9.78 -1.70 -3.84
N TRP A 81 -10.91 -1.49 -4.52
CA TRP A 81 -11.74 -0.31 -4.33
C TRP A 81 -13.03 -0.73 -3.65
N GLY A 82 -13.57 0.11 -2.78
CA GLY A 82 -14.88 -0.14 -2.13
C GLY A 82 -16.05 -0.22 -3.12
N THR A 83 -15.85 0.15 -4.38
CA THR A 83 -16.81 -0.03 -5.47
C THR A 83 -16.86 -1.46 -6.03
N GLY A 84 -15.93 -2.33 -5.65
CA GLY A 84 -15.80 -3.70 -6.13
C GLY A 84 -14.73 -3.91 -7.20
N TYR A 85 -14.05 -2.84 -7.66
CA TYR A 85 -12.93 -2.96 -8.58
C TYR A 85 -11.73 -3.66 -7.91
N LYS A 86 -11.07 -4.56 -8.65
CA LYS A 86 -9.96 -5.39 -8.19
C LYS A 86 -8.89 -5.54 -9.26
N GLU A 87 -7.63 -5.55 -8.84
CA GLU A 87 -6.50 -5.95 -9.69
C GLU A 87 -5.57 -6.88 -8.93
N TRP A 88 -5.01 -7.88 -9.63
CA TRP A 88 -4.09 -8.86 -9.08
C TRP A 88 -2.68 -8.58 -9.56
N TRP A 89 -1.74 -8.58 -8.62
CA TRP A 89 -0.33 -8.31 -8.90
C TRP A 89 0.54 -9.20 -8.04
N ILE A 90 1.57 -9.81 -8.65
CA ILE A 90 2.61 -10.58 -7.97
C ILE A 90 3.98 -10.04 -8.43
N ASP A 91 4.75 -9.51 -7.49
CA ASP A 91 6.11 -8.97 -7.71
C ASP A 91 6.16 -7.93 -8.85
N GLY A 92 5.13 -7.07 -8.91
CA GLY A 92 5.02 -6.02 -9.91
C GLY A 92 4.53 -6.49 -11.29
N GLN A 93 4.16 -7.75 -11.45
CA GLN A 93 3.52 -8.26 -12.65
C GLN A 93 2.00 -8.34 -12.46
N GLN A 94 1.26 -7.69 -13.37
CA GLN A 94 -0.20 -7.73 -13.35
C GLN A 94 -0.67 -9.07 -13.91
N LEU A 95 -1.61 -9.69 -13.20
CA LEU A 95 -2.31 -10.90 -13.63
C LEU A 95 -3.79 -10.55 -13.78
N ASN A 96 -4.46 -11.24 -14.70
CA ASN A 96 -5.91 -11.37 -14.59
C ASN A 96 -6.28 -12.40 -13.51
N GLU A 97 -7.56 -12.47 -13.17
CA GLU A 97 -8.04 -13.33 -12.08
C GLU A 97 -7.77 -14.82 -12.32
N ASP A 98 -7.92 -15.31 -13.56
CA ASP A 98 -7.65 -16.71 -13.91
C ASP A 98 -6.16 -17.06 -13.77
N GLN A 99 -5.29 -16.19 -14.27
CA GLN A 99 -3.83 -16.32 -14.14
C GLN A 99 -3.40 -16.32 -12.67
N PHE A 100 -4.00 -15.45 -11.85
CA PHE A 100 -3.75 -15.41 -10.42
C PHE A 100 -4.22 -16.68 -9.71
N ASN A 101 -5.42 -17.17 -10.05
CA ASN A 101 -5.95 -18.42 -9.50
C ASN A 101 -5.08 -19.63 -9.89
N GLN A 102 -4.50 -19.63 -11.09
CA GLN A 102 -3.53 -20.64 -11.50
C GLN A 102 -2.21 -20.52 -10.71
N TRP A 103 -1.70 -19.30 -10.57
CA TRP A 103 -0.48 -19.03 -9.78
C TRP A 103 -0.62 -19.48 -8.32
N ILE A 104 -1.77 -19.28 -7.68
CA ILE A 104 -2.04 -19.78 -6.32
C ILE A 104 -1.91 -21.30 -6.27
N LYS A 105 -2.52 -22.02 -7.22
CA LYS A 105 -2.47 -23.49 -7.26
C LYS A 105 -1.04 -24.01 -7.41
N GLU A 106 -0.24 -23.34 -8.24
CA GLU A 106 1.16 -23.71 -8.49
C GLU A 106 2.09 -23.37 -7.32
N SER A 107 1.81 -22.29 -6.59
CA SER A 107 2.64 -21.83 -5.47
C SER A 107 2.36 -22.59 -4.15
N GLN A 108 1.26 -23.34 -4.08
CA GLN A 108 0.85 -24.14 -2.93
C GLN A 108 1.06 -25.66 -3.12
N ALA A 109 1.54 -26.08 -4.29
CA ALA A 109 1.86 -27.48 -4.62
C ALA A 109 3.31 -27.82 -4.27
#